data_AF-A0A1G8M8U1-F1
#
_entry.id   AF-A0A1G8M8U1-F1
#
_cell.length_a   1.000
_cell.length_b   1.000
_cell.length_c   1.000
_cell.angle_alpha   90.00
_cell.angle_beta   90.00
_cell.angle_gamma   90.00
#
_symmetry.space_group_name_H-M   'P 1'
#
loop_
_entity.id
_entity.type
_entity.pdbx_description
1 polymer ?
#
loop_
_entity_poly.entity_id
_entity_poly.type
_entity_poly.pdbx_seq_one_letter_code
_entity_poly.pdbx_strand_id
1 'polypeptide(L)' 'MSDELAGLDDLVIQGQTIRGIKLIKDTFECTLHEALDFYVDRHRKLRQTRPDDFTESTGRASTPD' A
#
# COMPACT_ATOMS: atom_id res chain seq x y z
N MET A 1 -8.13 5.69 -15.56
CA MET A 1 -8.79 5.02 -14.42
C MET A 1 -7.92 3.94 -13.76
N SER A 2 -6.99 3.27 -14.45
CA SER A 2 -6.15 2.23 -13.82
C SER A 2 -4.78 2.71 -13.30
N ASP A 3 -4.21 3.78 -13.85
CA ASP A 3 -2.85 4.22 -13.47
C ASP A 3 -2.79 4.98 -12.13
N GLU A 4 -3.86 5.69 -11.73
CA GLU A 4 -3.89 6.43 -10.46
C GLU A 4 -3.88 5.51 -9.23
N LEU A 5 -4.47 4.32 -9.35
CA LEU A 5 -4.43 3.30 -8.30
C LEU A 5 -3.11 2.51 -8.28
N ALA A 6 -2.37 2.47 -9.40
CA ALA A 6 -1.06 1.82 -9.42
C ALA A 6 -0.08 2.51 -8.45
N GLY A 7 -0.09 3.84 -8.41
CA GLY A 7 0.70 4.60 -7.44
C GLY A 7 0.24 4.38 -5.98
N LEU A 8 -1.04 4.10 -5.75
CA LEU A 8 -1.54 3.79 -4.41
C LEU A 8 -1.00 2.45 -3.90
N ASP A 9 -0.94 1.43 -4.76
CA ASP A 9 -0.45 0.10 -4.37
C ASP A 9 1.00 0.16 -3.89
N ASP A 10 1.86 0.86 -4.64
CA ASP A 10 3.26 1.06 -4.26
C ASP A 10 3.38 1.78 -2.92
N LEU A 11 2.58 2.83 -2.70
CA LEU A 11 2.55 3.55 -1.42
C LEU A 11 2.06 2.66 -0.26
N VAL A 12 1.14 1.73 -0.53
CA VAL A 12 0.63 0.79 0.47
C VAL A 12 1.68 -0.27 0.80
N ILE A 13 2.33 -0.85 -0.22
CA ILE A 13 3.38 -1.86 -0.06
C ILE A 13 4.59 -1.26 0.69
N GLN A 14 4.99 -0.04 0.35
CA GLN A 14 6.11 0.66 1.00
C GLN A 14 5.78 1.24 2.39
N GLY A 15 4.56 1.03 2.91
CA GLY A 15 4.15 1.57 4.21
C GLY A 15 4.05 3.10 4.27
N GLN A 16 3.92 3.78 3.12
CA GLN A 16 3.76 5.24 3.03
C GLN A 16 2.32 5.68 3.30
N THR A 17 1.78 5.34 4.48
CA THR A 17 0.36 5.50 4.83
C THR A 17 -0.18 6.92 4.67
N ILE A 18 0.53 7.94 5.16
CA ILE A 18 0.06 9.33 5.06
C ILE A 18 -0.04 9.77 3.59
N ARG A 19 0.91 9.37 2.75
CA ARG A 19 0.90 9.71 1.31
C ARG A 19 -0.21 8.96 0.58
N GLY A 20 -0.43 7.69 0.90
CA GLY A 20 -1.53 6.90 0.35
C GLY A 20 -2.90 7.49 0.69
N ILE A 21 -3.13 7.84 1.97
CA ILE A 21 -4.37 8.50 2.41
C ILE A 21 -4.55 9.85 1.72
N LYS A 22 -3.49 10.66 1.61
CA LYS A 22 -3.54 11.93 0.90
C LYS A 22 -3.92 11.75 -0.57
N LEU A 23 -3.31 10.78 -1.26
CA LEU A 23 -3.63 10.47 -2.64
C LEU A 23 -5.10 10.09 -2.81
N ILE A 24 -5.63 9.21 -1.96
CA ILE A 24 -7.05 8.84 -1.97
C ILE A 24 -7.94 10.08 -1.75
N LYS A 25 -7.61 10.91 -0.77
CA LYS A 25 -8.37 12.12 -0.47
C LYS A 25 -8.38 13.11 -1.63
N ASP A 26 -7.25 13.27 -2.32
CA ASP A 26 -7.11 14.22 -3.43
C ASP A 26 -7.76 13.67 -4.72
N THR A 27 -7.73 12.35 -4.95
CA THR A 27 -8.33 11.70 -6.13
C THR A 27 -9.85 11.55 -6.02
N PHE A 28 -10.36 11.18 -4.84
CA PHE A 28 -11.80 10.91 -4.65
C PHE A 28 -12.54 12.07 -3.98
N GLU A 29 -11.84 13.17 -3.67
CA GLU A 29 -12.37 14.35 -2.96
C GLU A 29 -13.20 13.99 -1.71
N CYS A 30 -12.80 12.91 -1.01
CA CYS A 30 -13.54 12.35 0.11
C CYS A 30 -13.08 12.88 1.47
N THR A 31 -13.78 12.48 2.52
CA THR A 31 -13.39 12.77 3.90
C THR A 31 -12.17 11.94 4.32
N LEU A 32 -11.48 12.37 5.38
CA LEU A 32 -10.35 11.62 5.92
C LEU A 32 -10.75 10.21 6.39
N HIS A 33 -11.95 10.05 6.96
CA HIS A 33 -12.43 8.75 7.40
C HIS A 33 -12.66 7.81 6.22
N GLU A 34 -13.31 8.28 5.15
CA GLU A 34 -13.50 7.47 3.93
C GLU A 34 -12.17 7.11 3.28
N ALA A 35 -11.20 8.03 3.27
CA ALA A 35 -9.86 7.77 2.75
C ALA A 35 -9.11 6.70 3.57
N LEU A 36 -9.27 6.73 4.90
CA LEU A 36 -8.72 5.72 5.80
C LEU A 36 -9.35 4.34 5.56
N ASP A 37 -10.67 4.27 5.47
CA ASP A 37 -11.38 3.00 5.22
C ASP A 37 -10.95 2.40 3.89
N PHE A 38 -10.81 3.23 2.85
CA PHE A 38 -10.31 2.80 1.54
C PHE A 38 -8.87 2.28 1.63
N TYR A 39 -7.98 3.00 2.33
CA TYR A 39 -6.59 2.60 2.51
C TYR A 39 -6.48 1.25 3.22
N VAL A 40 -7.26 1.04 4.29
CA VAL A 40 -7.28 -0.21 5.06
C VAL A 40 -7.77 -1.38 4.21
N ASP A 41 -8.85 -1.20 3.46
CA ASP A 41 -9.36 -2.24 2.55
C ASP A 41 -8.32 -2.58 1.49
N ARG A 42 -7.64 -1.57 0.93
CA ARG A 42 -6.62 -1.80 -0.09
C ARG A 42 -5.40 -2.53 0.47
N HIS A 43 -4.90 -2.13 1.63
CA HIS A 43 -3.82 -2.81 2.33
C HIS A 43 -4.16 -4.27 2.62
N ARG A 44 -5.37 -4.55 3.10
CA ARG A 44 -5.84 -5.92 3.35
C ARG A 44 -5.86 -6.75 2.07
N LYS A 45 -6.41 -6.19 0.98
CA LYS A 45 -6.46 -6.88 -0.32
C LYS A 45 -5.06 -7.19 -0.84
N LEU A 46 -4.15 -6.22 -0.81
CA LEU A 46 -2.78 -6.42 -1.29
C LEU A 46 -2.04 -7.47 -0.45
N ARG A 47 -2.21 -7.49 0.88
CA ARG A 47 -1.64 -8.57 1.71
C ARG A 47 -2.19 -9.96 1.39
N GLN A 48 -3.42 -10.05 0.88
CA GLN A 48 -4.04 -11.33 0.50
C GLN A 48 -3.62 -11.78 -0.91
N THR A 49 -3.52 -10.84 -1.85
CA THR A 49 -3.24 -11.16 -3.26
C THR A 49 -1.77 -11.16 -3.60
N ARG A 50 -0.95 -10.39 -2.88
CA ARG A 50 0.49 -10.22 -3.08
C ARG A 50 1.24 -10.17 -1.73
N PRO A 51 1.16 -11.25 -0.92
CA PRO A 51 1.83 -11.27 0.38
C PRO A 51 3.35 -11.07 0.25
N ASP A 52 3.96 -11.57 -0.81
CA ASP A 52 5.41 -11.52 -1.04
C ASP A 52 5.95 -10.09 -1.15
N ASP A 53 5.15 -9.15 -1.67
CA ASP A 53 5.51 -7.73 -1.81
C ASP A 53 5.65 -7.03 -0.43
N PHE A 54 5.00 -7.55 0.61
CA PHE A 54 5.09 -7.00 1.98
C PHE A 54 6.21 -7.61 2.81
N THR A 55 6.85 -8.67 2.31
CA THR A 55 8.05 -9.23 2.89
C THR A 55 9.21 -8.37 2.43
N GLU A 56 9.52 -7.31 3.16
CA GLU A 56 10.82 -6.64 3.04
C GLU A 56 11.88 -7.73 3.08
N SER A 57 12.65 -7.81 2.00
CA SER A 57 13.72 -8.77 1.80
C SER A 57 14.44 -9.00 3.11
N THR A 58 14.25 -10.17 3.71
CA THR A 58 15.19 -10.72 4.70
C THR A 58 16.47 -11.09 3.93
N GLY A 59 17.10 -10.08 3.33
CA GLY A 59 18.44 -10.08 2.81
C GLY A 59 19.39 -9.73 3.93
N ARG A 60 19.35 -10.49 5.03
CA ARG A 60 20.53 -10.62 5.89
C ARG A 60 21.13 -11.98 5.62
N ALA A 61 22.03 -11.98 4.64
CA ALA A 61 23.03 -12.99 4.34
C ALA A 61 22.91 -14.29 5.13
N SER A 62 22.26 -15.28 4.53
CA SER A 62 22.59 -16.68 4.81
C SER A 62 23.88 -16.98 4.05
N THR A 63 25.02 -16.65 4.67
CA THR A 63 26.32 -17.20 4.25
C THR A 63 26.26 -18.71 4.54
N PRO A 64 26.47 -19.60 3.54
CA PRO A 64 26.53 -21.02 3.81
C PRO A 64 27.89 -21.35 4.46
N ASP A 65 27.86 -22.03 5.61
CA ASP A 65 28.98 -22.79 6.17
C ASP A 65 28.90 -24.25 5.69
#